data_AF-G0EYH4-F1
#
_entry.id   AF-G0EYH4-F1
#
_cell.length_a   1.000
_cell.length_b   1.000
_cell.length_c   1.000
_cell.angle_alpha   90.00
_cell.angle_beta   90.00
_cell.angle_gamma   90.00
#
_symmetry.space_group_name_H-M   'P 1'
#
loop_
_entity.id
_entity.type
_entity.pdbx_description
1 polymer ?
#
loop_
_entity_poly.entity_id
_entity_poly.type
_entity_poly.pdbx_seq_one_letter_code
_entity_poly.pdbx_strand_id
1 'polypeptide(L)'
;MSTVPTEAGAGARPERPAGQRPWGLACLLLALAGAFFFSSYGFANWLASQRANVPAVYFEWERGIPFLPWTIVPYWSIDLLYGISFFLWRTRAALLTHVKRLVLAQLVSVACFIAFPLRFSFARPEADGLPGQLFTLLGGFDLPFNQAPSLHISLLVILWVAFAAHLRGGWRWLLHGWFALIGVSVLTTWQHHLIDVPAGALVGWLCVYLFPMQLPAAAAGAPDARTRQLSRRYTVCALVALLCAVLAVGASVTLAFLLLWAALALACVARIYALAAPAWFQKVRDGSMAPGARWVLAPYLLGAFLNSRWWTRRAPQPSAIADGIWVGRFPTRAELRAIGADAVLDLTAELPRAATGPALAYCCVPVLDLTVPTPEQLDQAVAQLDAWHRQGRRVLVSCALGYSRSALVAAAWLARRQGLRDAGAALAALRQHRPAVVLGREHAEALQRCLDRPAMPEPDDGR
;
A
#
# COMPACT_ATOMS: atom_id res chain seq x y z
N MET A 1 -56.77 -25.28 12.57
CA MET A 1 -56.60 -25.33 11.11
C MET A 1 -57.23 -24.08 10.50
N SER A 2 -56.42 -23.06 10.26
CA SER A 2 -56.78 -21.93 9.39
C SER A 2 -55.50 -21.26 8.96
N THR A 3 -55.30 -21.18 7.66
CA THR A 3 -54.08 -20.80 6.94
C THR A 3 -54.05 -19.29 6.71
N VAL A 4 -52.97 -18.65 7.15
CA VAL A 4 -52.65 -17.24 6.82
C VAL A 4 -51.68 -17.25 5.62
N PRO A 5 -51.94 -16.51 4.52
CA PRO A 5 -51.00 -16.37 3.42
C PRO A 5 -49.91 -15.34 3.75
N THR A 6 -48.68 -15.69 3.36
CA THR A 6 -47.46 -14.89 3.52
C THR A 6 -47.34 -13.87 2.38
N GLU A 7 -47.24 -12.59 2.71
CA GLU A 7 -46.95 -11.52 1.74
C GLU A 7 -45.50 -11.60 1.26
N ALA A 8 -45.36 -11.35 -0.04
CA ALA A 8 -44.15 -11.47 -0.82
C ALA A 8 -43.39 -10.14 -0.94
N GLY A 9 -42.06 -10.23 -1.06
CA GLY A 9 -41.34 -9.46 -2.07
C GLY A 9 -40.67 -8.15 -1.65
N ALA A 10 -39.74 -8.18 -0.70
CA ALA A 10 -38.75 -7.10 -0.53
C ALA A 10 -37.49 -7.36 -1.39
N GLY A 11 -37.41 -6.67 -2.53
CA GLY A 11 -36.19 -6.16 -3.17
C GLY A 11 -34.91 -7.00 -3.12
N ALA A 12 -34.89 -8.17 -3.78
CA ALA A 12 -33.62 -8.76 -4.19
C ALA A 12 -32.97 -7.83 -5.25
N ARG A 13 -31.82 -7.24 -4.92
CA ARG A 13 -30.94 -6.61 -5.93
C ARG A 13 -30.71 -7.63 -7.04
N PRO A 14 -30.80 -7.27 -8.33
CA PRO A 14 -30.50 -8.21 -9.40
C PRO A 14 -29.06 -8.66 -9.25
N GLU A 15 -28.85 -9.94 -8.92
CA GLU A 15 -27.56 -10.59 -9.08
C GLU A 15 -27.16 -10.42 -10.53
N ARG A 16 -26.16 -9.58 -10.80
CA ARG A 16 -25.58 -9.49 -12.15
C ARG A 16 -25.19 -10.91 -12.56
N PRO A 17 -25.58 -11.39 -13.75
CA PRO A 17 -25.23 -12.73 -14.19
C PRO A 17 -23.70 -12.88 -14.09
N ALA A 18 -23.26 -13.96 -13.45
CA ALA A 18 -21.85 -14.28 -13.31
C ALA A 18 -21.26 -14.42 -14.73
N GLY A 19 -20.64 -13.34 -15.22
CA GLY A 19 -20.01 -13.34 -16.53
C GLY A 19 -19.07 -14.53 -16.64
N GLN A 20 -19.11 -15.21 -17.79
CA GLN A 20 -18.24 -16.36 -18.05
C GLN A 20 -16.78 -15.99 -17.78
N ARG A 21 -16.04 -16.87 -17.10
CA ARG A 21 -14.62 -16.64 -16.81
C ARG A 21 -13.86 -16.41 -18.13
N PRO A 22 -12.93 -15.44 -18.19
CA PRO A 22 -12.27 -15.07 -19.44
C PRO A 22 -11.14 -16.03 -19.82
N TRP A 23 -11.41 -17.34 -19.90
CA TRP A 23 -10.39 -18.37 -20.14
C TRP A 23 -9.68 -18.24 -21.48
N GLY A 24 -10.41 -17.94 -22.56
CA GLY A 24 -9.77 -17.69 -23.87
C GLY A 24 -8.77 -16.52 -23.83
N LEU A 25 -9.13 -15.44 -23.12
CA LEU A 25 -8.22 -14.31 -22.89
C LEU A 25 -7.05 -14.72 -21.98
N ALA A 26 -7.28 -15.55 -20.96
CA ALA A 26 -6.23 -16.05 -20.08
C ALA A 26 -5.19 -16.88 -20.84
N CYS A 27 -5.60 -17.79 -21.72
CA CYS A 27 -4.71 -18.57 -22.57
C CYS A 27 -3.89 -17.67 -23.51
N LEU A 28 -4.55 -16.71 -24.17
CA LEU A 28 -3.88 -15.75 -25.06
C LEU A 28 -2.84 -14.92 -24.30
N LEU A 29 -3.22 -14.35 -23.16
CA LEU A 29 -2.31 -13.52 -22.35
C LEU A 29 -1.16 -14.35 -21.76
N LEU A 30 -1.40 -15.61 -21.39
CA LEU A 30 -0.35 -16.51 -20.92
C LEU A 30 0.66 -16.80 -22.04
N ALA A 31 0.18 -17.11 -23.25
CA ALA A 31 1.04 -17.35 -24.41
C ALA A 31 1.88 -16.10 -24.76
N LEU A 32 1.24 -14.92 -24.81
CA LEU A 32 1.92 -13.65 -25.06
C LEU A 32 2.93 -13.32 -23.97
N ALA A 33 2.59 -13.53 -22.69
CA ALA A 33 3.49 -13.28 -21.58
C ALA A 33 4.68 -14.25 -21.59
N GLY A 34 4.47 -15.52 -21.95
CA GLY A 34 5.54 -16.50 -22.14
C GLY A 34 6.49 -16.10 -23.28
N ALA A 35 5.94 -15.76 -24.45
CA ALA A 35 6.75 -15.30 -25.59
C ALA A 35 7.55 -14.03 -25.23
N PHE A 36 6.92 -13.08 -24.54
CA PHE A 36 7.58 -11.87 -24.06
C PHE A 36 8.68 -12.16 -23.02
N PHE A 37 8.43 -13.08 -22.08
CA PHE A 37 9.41 -13.50 -21.08
C PHE A 37 10.65 -14.08 -21.76
N PHE A 38 10.51 -15.14 -22.56
CA PHE A 38 11.67 -15.81 -23.16
C PHE A 38 12.45 -14.89 -24.12
N SER A 39 11.76 -14.05 -24.90
CA SER A 39 12.43 -13.10 -25.81
C SER A 39 13.19 -12.00 -25.05
N SER A 40 12.55 -11.33 -24.09
CA SER A 40 13.18 -10.23 -23.34
C SER A 40 14.28 -10.72 -22.40
N TYR A 41 14.07 -11.86 -21.74
CA TYR A 41 15.04 -12.48 -20.82
C TYR A 41 16.27 -13.01 -21.58
N GLY A 42 16.05 -13.69 -22.70
CA GLY A 42 17.11 -14.18 -23.58
C GLY A 42 17.91 -13.02 -24.19
N PHE A 43 17.23 -11.95 -24.62
CA PHE A 43 17.89 -10.75 -25.16
C PHE A 43 18.78 -10.07 -24.13
N ALA A 44 18.32 -9.90 -22.88
CA ALA A 44 19.13 -9.32 -21.80
C ALA A 44 20.39 -10.16 -21.53
N ASN A 45 20.24 -11.49 -21.46
CA ASN A 45 21.36 -12.41 -21.30
C ASN A 45 22.36 -12.35 -22.46
N TRP A 46 21.86 -12.35 -23.70
CA TRP A 46 22.70 -12.24 -24.89
C TRP A 46 23.48 -10.91 -24.88
N LEU A 47 22.83 -9.80 -24.56
CA LEU A 47 23.50 -8.50 -24.48
C LEU A 47 24.56 -8.46 -23.38
N ALA A 48 24.29 -9.07 -22.23
CA ALA A 48 25.26 -9.18 -21.14
C ALA A 48 26.47 -10.05 -21.53
N SER A 49 26.25 -11.13 -22.29
CA SER A 49 27.33 -12.01 -22.76
C SER A 49 28.30 -11.33 -23.75
N GLN A 50 27.87 -10.25 -24.41
CA GLN A 50 28.74 -9.44 -25.26
C GLN A 50 29.69 -8.52 -24.48
N ARG A 51 29.54 -8.39 -23.16
CA ARG A 51 30.38 -7.50 -22.35
C ARG A 51 31.67 -8.19 -21.94
N ALA A 52 32.79 -7.47 -22.06
CA ALA A 52 34.12 -7.97 -21.69
C ALA A 52 34.24 -8.34 -20.20
N ASN A 53 33.50 -7.65 -19.32
CA ASN A 53 33.47 -7.94 -17.90
C ASN A 53 32.06 -7.71 -17.36
N VAL A 54 31.53 -8.70 -16.64
CA VAL A 54 30.25 -8.62 -15.93
C VAL A 54 30.53 -8.79 -14.44
N PRO A 55 30.28 -7.77 -13.60
CA PRO A 55 30.58 -7.82 -12.18
C PRO A 55 29.65 -8.80 -11.44
N ALA A 56 30.07 -9.20 -10.25
CA ALA A 56 29.30 -10.01 -9.32
C ALA A 56 29.26 -9.26 -7.98
N VAL A 57 28.08 -9.16 -7.36
CA VAL A 57 27.88 -8.44 -6.10
C VAL A 57 27.27 -9.40 -5.09
N TYR A 58 28.02 -9.69 -4.03
CA TYR A 58 27.61 -10.60 -2.97
C TYR A 58 28.33 -10.22 -1.67
N PHE A 59 27.79 -10.64 -0.54
CA PHE A 59 28.47 -10.56 0.74
C PHE A 59 29.30 -11.81 0.99
N GLU A 60 30.52 -11.67 1.50
CA GLU A 60 31.43 -12.81 1.70
C GLU A 60 30.87 -13.91 2.62
N TRP A 61 30.05 -13.54 3.59
CA TRP A 61 29.41 -14.50 4.49
C TRP A 61 28.37 -15.39 3.78
N GLU A 62 27.89 -15.02 2.59
CA GLU A 62 26.93 -15.82 1.81
C GLU A 62 27.50 -17.20 1.41
N ARG A 63 28.83 -17.36 1.39
CA ARG A 63 29.49 -18.67 1.19
C ARG A 63 29.12 -19.69 2.27
N GLY A 64 28.68 -19.23 3.44
CA GLY A 64 28.20 -20.09 4.53
C GLY A 64 26.77 -20.62 4.33
N ILE A 65 26.04 -20.16 3.31
CA ILE A 65 24.68 -20.64 3.01
C ILE A 65 24.79 -22.06 2.43
N PRO A 66 24.20 -23.08 3.08
CA PRO A 66 24.31 -24.45 2.59
C PRO A 66 23.56 -24.61 1.27
N PHE A 67 24.19 -25.30 0.33
CA PHE A 67 23.53 -25.77 -0.88
C PHE A 67 22.59 -26.93 -0.54
N LEU A 68 21.30 -26.76 -0.80
CA LEU A 68 20.26 -27.75 -0.51
C LEU A 68 19.55 -28.15 -1.81
N PRO A 69 20.02 -29.19 -2.52
CA PRO A 69 19.53 -29.53 -3.86
C PRO A 69 18.01 -29.72 -3.94
N TRP A 70 17.40 -30.33 -2.92
CA TRP A 70 15.95 -30.60 -2.88
C TRP A 70 15.09 -29.33 -2.91
N THR A 71 15.64 -28.17 -2.53
CA THR A 71 14.95 -26.87 -2.57
C THR A 71 14.74 -26.36 -4.00
N ILE A 72 15.30 -27.04 -5.01
CA ILE A 72 14.98 -26.78 -6.42
C ILE A 72 13.51 -27.06 -6.74
N VAL A 73 12.84 -27.96 -6.00
CA VAL A 73 11.42 -28.27 -6.19
C VAL A 73 10.53 -27.07 -5.85
N PRO A 74 10.61 -26.46 -4.64
CA PRO A 74 9.87 -25.24 -4.37
C PRO A 74 10.31 -24.09 -5.29
N TYR A 75 11.60 -23.97 -5.66
CA TYR A 75 12.05 -22.98 -6.64
C TYR A 75 11.27 -23.10 -7.98
N TRP A 76 11.26 -24.28 -8.60
CA TRP A 76 10.52 -24.52 -9.85
C TRP A 76 9.02 -24.37 -9.73
N SER A 77 8.45 -24.57 -8.54
CA SER A 77 7.01 -24.46 -8.34
C SER A 77 6.46 -23.07 -8.72
N ILE A 78 7.29 -22.03 -8.74
CA ILE A 78 6.87 -20.70 -9.14
C ILE A 78 6.38 -20.67 -10.60
N ASP A 79 6.97 -21.46 -11.50
CA ASP A 79 6.65 -21.44 -12.93
C ASP A 79 5.28 -22.05 -13.17
N LEU A 80 4.98 -23.13 -12.46
CA LEU A 80 3.65 -23.74 -12.43
C LEU A 80 2.61 -22.77 -11.85
N LEU A 81 2.92 -22.16 -10.70
CA LEU A 81 2.05 -21.18 -10.05
C LEU A 81 1.81 -19.95 -10.94
N TYR A 82 2.83 -19.52 -11.70
CA TYR A 82 2.73 -18.46 -12.69
C TYR A 82 1.68 -18.79 -13.73
N GLY A 83 1.75 -19.96 -14.36
CA GLY A 83 0.76 -20.42 -15.35
C GLY A 83 -0.66 -20.49 -14.78
N ILE A 84 -0.82 -21.09 -13.59
CA ILE A 84 -2.11 -21.21 -12.90
C ILE A 84 -2.71 -19.83 -12.58
N SER A 85 -1.87 -18.84 -12.27
CA SER A 85 -2.32 -17.52 -11.82
C SER A 85 -3.22 -16.77 -12.81
N PHE A 86 -3.12 -17.07 -14.12
CA PHE A 86 -3.96 -16.48 -15.17
C PHE A 86 -5.42 -16.95 -15.06
N PHE A 87 -5.67 -18.12 -14.47
CA PHE A 87 -7.00 -18.74 -14.41
C PHE A 87 -7.74 -18.48 -13.08
N LEU A 88 -7.11 -17.75 -12.15
CA LEU A 88 -7.70 -17.41 -10.85
C LEU A 88 -8.84 -16.37 -10.97
N TRP A 89 -8.81 -15.53 -11.99
CA TRP A 89 -9.63 -14.31 -12.05
C TRP A 89 -10.99 -14.53 -12.71
N ARG A 90 -12.05 -14.02 -12.06
CA ARG A 90 -13.43 -14.10 -12.57
C ARG A 90 -13.78 -13.03 -13.60
N THR A 91 -13.09 -11.90 -13.60
CA THR A 91 -13.39 -10.76 -14.49
C THR A 91 -12.21 -10.41 -15.36
N ARG A 92 -12.48 -9.89 -16.57
CA ARG A 92 -11.44 -9.41 -17.51
C ARG A 92 -10.57 -8.32 -16.88
N ALA A 93 -11.19 -7.38 -16.15
CA ALA A 93 -10.47 -6.31 -15.48
C ALA A 93 -9.49 -6.85 -14.42
N ALA A 94 -9.90 -7.83 -13.61
CA ALA A 94 -9.03 -8.45 -12.61
C ALA A 94 -7.85 -9.19 -13.26
N LEU A 95 -8.12 -9.97 -14.32
CA LEU A 95 -7.08 -10.65 -15.10
C LEU A 95 -6.08 -9.66 -15.69
N LEU A 96 -6.55 -8.60 -16.34
CA LEU A 96 -5.67 -7.59 -16.95
C LEU A 96 -4.84 -6.85 -15.90
N THR A 97 -5.40 -6.54 -14.72
CA THR A 97 -4.63 -5.95 -13.61
C THR A 97 -3.53 -6.89 -13.14
N HIS A 98 -3.80 -8.19 -13.03
CA HIS A 98 -2.78 -9.19 -12.69
C HIS A 98 -1.69 -9.28 -13.75
N VAL A 99 -2.05 -9.37 -15.02
CA VAL A 99 -1.08 -9.40 -16.13
C VAL A 99 -0.22 -8.14 -16.18
N LYS A 100 -0.80 -6.95 -15.94
CA LYS A 100 -0.03 -5.70 -15.83
C LYS A 100 1.03 -5.76 -14.74
N ARG A 101 0.75 -6.41 -13.60
CA ARG A 101 1.75 -6.60 -12.53
C ARG A 101 2.91 -7.47 -13.00
N LEU A 102 2.61 -8.61 -13.63
CA LEU A 102 3.62 -9.55 -14.13
C LEU A 102 4.49 -8.90 -15.22
N VAL A 103 3.86 -8.25 -16.20
CA VAL A 103 4.57 -7.58 -17.31
C VAL A 103 5.41 -6.41 -16.79
N LEU A 104 4.91 -5.62 -15.84
CA LEU A 104 5.72 -4.53 -15.26
C LEU A 104 6.92 -5.08 -14.49
N ALA A 105 6.77 -6.16 -13.72
CA ALA A 105 7.89 -6.79 -13.02
C ALA A 105 8.96 -7.27 -14.00
N GLN A 106 8.55 -7.89 -15.12
CA GLN A 106 9.46 -8.27 -16.21
C GLN A 106 10.19 -7.05 -16.79
N LEU A 107 9.45 -6.01 -17.17
CA LEU A 107 10.00 -4.82 -17.79
C LEU A 107 11.04 -4.12 -16.90
N VAL A 108 10.71 -3.95 -15.61
CA VAL A 108 11.62 -3.33 -14.64
C VAL A 108 12.86 -4.19 -14.44
N SER A 109 12.70 -5.52 -14.28
CA SER A 109 13.84 -6.42 -14.07
C SER A 109 14.74 -6.48 -15.29
N VAL A 110 14.19 -6.64 -16.50
CA VAL A 110 14.96 -6.65 -17.76
C VAL A 110 15.67 -5.32 -18.00
N ALA A 111 15.02 -4.19 -17.73
CA ALA A 111 15.67 -2.88 -17.84
C ALA A 111 16.87 -2.78 -16.89
N CYS A 112 16.76 -3.29 -15.66
CA CYS A 112 17.87 -3.36 -14.72
C CYS A 112 18.97 -4.32 -15.19
N PHE A 113 18.63 -5.52 -15.71
CA PHE A 113 19.61 -6.47 -16.24
C PHE A 113 20.42 -5.87 -17.40
N ILE A 114 19.78 -5.05 -18.24
CA ILE A 114 20.45 -4.36 -19.35
C ILE A 114 21.32 -3.19 -18.83
N ALA A 115 20.81 -2.39 -17.89
CA ALA A 115 21.52 -1.22 -17.37
C ALA A 115 22.73 -1.63 -16.50
N PHE A 116 22.55 -2.65 -15.65
CA PHE A 116 23.51 -3.10 -14.65
C PHE A 116 23.58 -4.65 -14.63
N PRO A 117 24.17 -5.28 -15.66
CA PRO A 117 24.25 -6.74 -15.72
C PRO A 117 25.15 -7.26 -14.60
N LEU A 118 24.69 -8.33 -13.94
CA LEU A 118 25.38 -8.98 -12.83
C LEU A 118 25.40 -10.48 -13.05
N ARG A 119 26.54 -11.13 -12.79
CA ARG A 119 26.68 -12.57 -12.99
C ARG A 119 26.62 -13.36 -11.68
N PHE A 120 26.34 -14.66 -11.80
CA PHE A 120 26.56 -15.62 -10.72
C PHE A 120 28.01 -15.61 -10.21
N SER A 121 28.16 -15.66 -8.89
CA SER A 121 29.49 -15.69 -8.25
C SER A 121 29.96 -17.10 -7.89
N PHE A 122 29.03 -18.03 -7.62
CA PHE A 122 29.35 -19.37 -7.13
C PHE A 122 29.12 -20.45 -8.20
N ALA A 123 30.09 -21.34 -8.37
CA ALA A 123 29.91 -22.54 -9.18
C ALA A 123 28.98 -23.50 -8.42
N ARG A 124 27.87 -23.90 -9.05
CA ARG A 124 26.90 -24.81 -8.43
C ARG A 124 27.53 -26.20 -8.27
N PRO A 125 27.41 -26.85 -7.09
CA PRO A 125 27.82 -28.24 -6.92
C PRO A 125 26.97 -29.18 -7.79
N GLU A 126 27.54 -30.31 -8.20
CA GLU A 126 26.76 -31.36 -8.87
C GLU A 126 25.68 -31.92 -7.91
N ALA A 127 24.51 -32.18 -8.46
CA ALA A 127 23.38 -32.74 -7.72
C ALA A 127 22.88 -33.97 -8.47
N ASP A 128 22.62 -35.05 -7.73
CA ASP A 128 22.14 -36.31 -8.29
C ASP A 128 20.61 -36.40 -8.31
N GLY A 129 20.09 -37.36 -9.08
CA GLY A 129 18.67 -37.71 -9.12
C GLY A 129 17.77 -36.63 -9.71
N LEU A 130 16.52 -36.57 -9.22
CA LEU A 130 15.52 -35.60 -9.70
C LEU A 130 15.94 -34.14 -9.51
N PRO A 131 16.55 -33.72 -8.39
CA PRO A 131 17.08 -32.37 -8.25
C PRO A 131 18.11 -32.00 -9.32
N GLY A 132 19.04 -32.92 -9.64
CA GLY A 132 20.01 -32.74 -10.71
C GLY A 132 19.37 -32.49 -12.07
N GLN A 133 18.38 -33.32 -12.44
CA GLN A 133 17.64 -33.16 -13.69
C GLN A 133 16.93 -31.80 -13.77
N LEU A 134 16.30 -31.35 -12.68
CA LEU A 134 15.65 -30.04 -12.61
C LEU A 134 16.65 -28.89 -12.73
N PHE A 135 17.86 -29.02 -12.16
CA PHE A 135 18.92 -28.04 -12.34
C PHE A 135 19.44 -27.99 -13.79
N THR A 136 19.58 -29.14 -14.44
CA THR A 136 19.99 -29.22 -15.85
C THR A 136 18.96 -28.56 -16.77
N LEU A 137 17.67 -28.85 -16.56
CA LEU A 137 16.58 -28.19 -17.30
C LEU A 137 16.57 -26.68 -17.07
N LEU A 138 16.82 -26.25 -15.84
CA LEU A 138 16.83 -24.84 -15.46
C LEU A 138 17.99 -24.10 -16.15
N GLY A 139 19.18 -24.71 -16.19
CA GLY A 139 20.34 -24.17 -16.90
C GLY A 139 20.13 -24.00 -18.40
N GLY A 140 19.12 -24.64 -18.99
CA GLY A 140 18.77 -24.48 -20.40
C GLY A 140 18.15 -23.12 -20.77
N PHE A 141 17.59 -22.39 -19.80
CA PHE A 141 16.98 -21.06 -20.04
C PHE A 141 17.39 -19.99 -19.02
N ASP A 142 17.81 -20.39 -17.81
CA ASP A 142 18.27 -19.49 -16.76
C ASP A 142 19.80 -19.30 -16.85
N LEU A 143 20.18 -18.39 -17.76
CA LEU A 143 21.55 -18.04 -18.10
C LEU A 143 22.18 -17.05 -17.09
N PRO A 144 23.52 -16.88 -17.08
CA PRO A 144 24.21 -16.44 -15.86
C PRO A 144 24.10 -14.96 -15.47
N PHE A 145 23.42 -14.10 -16.22
CA PHE A 145 23.57 -12.64 -16.13
C PHE A 145 22.36 -11.86 -15.57
N ASN A 146 21.23 -12.52 -15.29
CA ASN A 146 19.98 -11.86 -14.92
C ASN A 146 19.71 -11.93 -13.40
N GLN A 147 20.59 -11.31 -12.60
CA GLN A 147 20.58 -11.44 -11.13
C GLN A 147 19.73 -10.37 -10.40
N ALA A 148 20.10 -9.09 -10.48
CA ALA A 148 19.48 -8.03 -9.69
C ALA A 148 18.62 -7.08 -10.53
N PRO A 149 17.36 -6.80 -10.13
CA PRO A 149 16.60 -7.41 -9.05
C PRO A 149 16.17 -8.84 -9.38
N SER A 150 15.99 -9.71 -8.38
CA SER A 150 15.49 -11.07 -8.64
C SER A 150 14.07 -11.01 -9.21
N LEU A 151 13.93 -11.37 -10.48
CA LEU A 151 12.64 -11.50 -11.14
C LEU A 151 11.81 -12.62 -10.49
N HIS A 152 12.47 -13.71 -10.08
CA HIS A 152 11.83 -14.81 -9.36
C HIS A 152 11.16 -14.32 -8.07
N ILE A 153 11.84 -13.51 -7.27
CA ILE A 153 11.26 -12.93 -6.04
C ILE A 153 10.18 -11.87 -6.36
N SER A 154 10.35 -11.11 -7.44
CA SER A 154 9.31 -10.16 -7.91
C SER A 154 8.00 -10.89 -8.23
N LEU A 155 8.10 -11.99 -8.98
CA LEU A 155 6.99 -12.87 -9.31
C LEU A 155 6.43 -13.53 -8.04
N LEU A 156 7.29 -13.98 -7.13
CA LEU A 156 6.90 -14.60 -5.87
C LEU A 156 5.94 -13.69 -5.11
N VAL A 157 6.27 -12.41 -4.93
CA VAL A 157 5.41 -11.45 -4.24
C VAL A 157 4.07 -11.27 -4.96
N ILE A 158 4.07 -11.12 -6.28
CA ILE A 158 2.83 -10.91 -7.07
C ILE A 158 1.92 -12.14 -6.98
N LEU A 159 2.48 -13.33 -7.19
CA LEU A 159 1.75 -14.59 -7.14
C LEU A 159 1.27 -14.87 -5.71
N TRP A 160 2.09 -14.62 -4.70
CA TRP A 160 1.71 -14.78 -3.30
C TRP A 160 0.45 -13.99 -2.97
N VAL A 161 0.41 -12.71 -3.35
CA VAL A 161 -0.76 -11.85 -3.16
C VAL A 161 -1.97 -12.37 -3.96
N ALA A 162 -1.76 -12.85 -5.18
CA ALA A 162 -2.84 -13.39 -6.02
C ALA A 162 -3.46 -14.65 -5.42
N PHE A 163 -2.67 -15.65 -5.03
CA PHE A 163 -3.17 -16.88 -4.43
C PHE A 163 -3.74 -16.66 -3.02
N ALA A 164 -3.13 -15.80 -2.21
CA ALA A 164 -3.62 -15.47 -0.86
C ALA A 164 -5.00 -14.81 -0.87
N ALA A 165 -5.38 -14.14 -1.97
CA ALA A 165 -6.72 -13.57 -2.15
C ALA A 165 -7.81 -14.64 -2.37
N HIS A 166 -7.44 -15.86 -2.79
CA HIS A 166 -8.36 -16.94 -3.15
C HIS A 166 -8.42 -18.05 -2.09
N LEU A 167 -7.45 -18.12 -1.17
CA LEU A 167 -7.38 -19.12 -0.10
C LEU A 167 -7.80 -18.57 1.27
N ARG A 168 -8.43 -19.40 2.10
CA ARG A 168 -8.92 -19.06 3.44
C ARG A 168 -8.50 -20.13 4.46
N GLY A 169 -8.50 -19.79 5.75
CA GLY A 169 -8.24 -20.73 6.85
C GLY A 169 -6.84 -21.37 6.77
N GLY A 170 -6.75 -22.66 7.11
CA GLY A 170 -5.48 -23.42 7.13
C GLY A 170 -4.74 -23.44 5.79
N TRP A 171 -5.47 -23.50 4.67
CA TRP A 171 -4.87 -23.45 3.32
C TRP A 171 -4.07 -22.17 3.05
N ARG A 172 -4.49 -21.07 3.66
CA ARG A 172 -3.75 -19.80 3.54
C ARG A 172 -2.43 -19.85 4.31
N TRP A 173 -2.38 -20.52 5.46
CA TRP A 173 -1.12 -20.73 6.19
C TRP A 173 -0.17 -21.67 5.46
N LEU A 174 -0.68 -22.74 4.84
CA LEU A 174 0.11 -23.60 3.97
C LEU A 174 0.71 -22.82 2.81
N LEU A 175 -0.08 -21.96 2.16
CA LEU A 175 0.39 -21.05 1.12
C LEU A 175 1.52 -20.13 1.63
N HIS A 176 1.35 -19.52 2.81
CA HIS A 176 2.39 -18.67 3.40
C HIS A 176 3.69 -19.43 3.63
N GLY A 177 3.62 -20.64 4.19
CA GLY A 177 4.78 -21.51 4.38
C GLY A 177 5.45 -21.90 3.06
N TRP A 178 4.66 -22.26 2.04
CA TRP A 178 5.19 -22.64 0.73
C TRP A 178 5.89 -21.46 0.05
N PHE A 179 5.26 -20.29 -0.02
CA PHE A 179 5.88 -19.10 -0.61
C PHE A 179 7.11 -18.62 0.16
N ALA A 180 7.15 -18.79 1.49
CA ALA A 180 8.37 -18.57 2.26
C ALA A 180 9.49 -19.54 1.86
N LEU A 181 9.15 -20.82 1.61
CA LEU A 181 10.11 -21.82 1.14
C LEU A 181 10.64 -21.51 -0.27
N ILE A 182 9.81 -21.00 -1.18
CA ILE A 182 10.28 -20.49 -2.49
C ILE A 182 11.26 -19.32 -2.28
N GLY A 183 10.97 -18.43 -1.33
CA GLY A 183 11.85 -17.30 -1.03
C GLY A 183 13.20 -17.72 -0.43
N VAL A 184 13.22 -18.79 0.37
CA VAL A 184 14.46 -19.38 0.89
C VAL A 184 15.20 -20.14 -0.20
N SER A 185 14.48 -20.82 -1.10
CA SER A 185 15.09 -21.69 -2.11
C SER A 185 15.96 -20.93 -3.09
N VAL A 186 15.69 -19.66 -3.39
CA VAL A 186 16.56 -18.86 -4.27
C VAL A 186 17.99 -18.75 -3.73
N LEU A 187 18.15 -18.72 -2.40
CA LEU A 187 19.45 -18.65 -1.73
C LEU A 187 20.05 -20.05 -1.59
N THR A 188 19.27 -21.06 -1.20
CA THR A 188 19.79 -22.42 -0.94
C THR A 188 20.04 -23.24 -2.22
N THR A 189 19.55 -22.76 -3.37
CA THR A 189 19.90 -23.27 -4.71
C THR A 189 21.08 -22.52 -5.35
N TRP A 190 21.62 -21.51 -4.65
CA TRP A 190 22.63 -20.56 -5.13
C TRP A 190 22.23 -19.92 -6.47
N GLN A 191 20.93 -19.61 -6.63
CA GLN A 191 20.39 -18.94 -7.83
C GLN A 191 20.34 -17.41 -7.69
N HIS A 192 20.48 -16.89 -6.48
CA HIS A 192 20.50 -15.46 -6.23
C HIS A 192 21.40 -15.14 -5.04
N HIS A 193 21.95 -13.94 -5.05
CA HIS A 193 22.62 -13.36 -3.89
C HIS A 193 21.61 -12.68 -2.98
N LEU A 194 21.97 -12.46 -1.71
CA LEU A 194 21.03 -11.90 -0.74
C LEU A 194 20.46 -10.55 -1.20
N ILE A 195 21.28 -9.74 -1.86
CA ILE A 195 20.89 -8.41 -2.38
C ILE A 195 19.75 -8.47 -3.41
N ASP A 196 19.67 -9.54 -4.19
CA ASP A 196 18.67 -9.68 -5.26
C ASP A 196 17.26 -9.86 -4.67
N VAL A 197 17.17 -10.42 -3.47
CA VAL A 197 15.92 -10.74 -2.78
C VAL A 197 15.14 -9.49 -2.36
N PRO A 198 15.67 -8.55 -1.55
CA PRO A 198 14.94 -7.34 -1.19
C PRO A 198 14.71 -6.43 -2.40
N ALA A 199 15.61 -6.41 -3.39
CA ALA A 199 15.41 -5.69 -4.64
C ALA A 199 14.24 -6.25 -5.45
N GLY A 200 14.18 -7.57 -5.64
CA GLY A 200 13.05 -8.26 -6.27
C GLY A 200 11.74 -8.08 -5.51
N ALA A 201 11.80 -8.19 -4.17
CA ALA A 201 10.62 -7.99 -3.33
C ALA A 201 10.07 -6.56 -3.47
N LEU A 202 10.95 -5.55 -3.53
CA LEU A 202 10.56 -4.15 -3.73
C LEU A 202 9.88 -3.94 -5.09
N VAL A 203 10.41 -4.53 -6.16
CA VAL A 203 9.78 -4.50 -7.51
C VAL A 203 8.41 -5.18 -7.48
N GLY A 204 8.32 -6.39 -6.92
CA GLY A 204 7.04 -7.11 -6.79
C GLY A 204 5.99 -6.31 -6.02
N TRP A 205 6.37 -5.69 -4.90
CA TRP A 205 5.48 -4.81 -4.14
C TRP A 205 5.12 -3.53 -4.88
N LEU A 206 6.04 -2.94 -5.64
CA LEU A 206 5.78 -1.79 -6.49
C LEU A 206 4.73 -2.12 -7.56
N CYS A 207 4.81 -3.28 -8.20
CA CYS A 207 3.80 -3.75 -9.15
C CYS A 207 2.42 -3.89 -8.48
N VAL A 208 2.36 -4.53 -7.31
CA VAL A 208 1.12 -4.68 -6.53
C VAL A 208 0.54 -3.31 -6.12
N TYR A 209 1.40 -2.36 -5.76
CA TYR A 209 1.03 -0.99 -5.40
C TYR A 209 0.50 -0.19 -6.58
N LEU A 210 1.17 -0.20 -7.73
CA LEU A 210 0.79 0.60 -8.90
C LEU A 210 -0.48 0.10 -9.58
N PHE A 211 -0.76 -1.20 -9.47
CA PHE A 211 -1.95 -1.84 -10.04
C PHE A 211 -2.81 -2.48 -8.95
N PRO A 212 -3.44 -1.71 -8.06
CA PRO A 212 -4.30 -2.24 -7.01
C PRO A 212 -5.57 -2.88 -7.61
N MET A 213 -6.07 -3.95 -6.98
CA MET A 213 -7.31 -4.59 -7.44
C MET A 213 -8.55 -3.72 -7.20
N GLN A 214 -8.50 -2.90 -6.15
CA GLN A 214 -9.50 -1.93 -5.77
C GLN A 214 -8.78 -0.72 -5.20
N LEU A 215 -9.05 0.46 -5.77
CA LEU A 215 -8.68 1.72 -5.13
C LEU A 215 -9.83 2.15 -4.22
N PRO A 216 -9.55 2.60 -2.98
CA PRO A 216 -10.58 3.21 -2.15
C PRO A 216 -11.21 4.39 -2.90
N ALA A 217 -12.53 4.52 -2.83
CA ALA A 217 -13.20 5.73 -3.30
C ALA A 217 -12.75 6.90 -2.41
N ALA A 218 -11.97 7.82 -2.95
CA ALA A 218 -11.68 9.10 -2.32
C ALA A 218 -11.82 10.21 -3.36
N ALA A 219 -12.29 11.38 -2.93
CA ALA A 219 -12.34 12.55 -3.79
C ALA A 219 -10.95 12.83 -4.36
N ALA A 220 -10.86 12.83 -5.68
CA ALA A 220 -9.69 13.33 -6.41
C ALA A 220 -10.09 14.70 -6.98
N GLY A 221 -9.30 15.72 -6.66
CA GLY A 221 -9.50 17.07 -7.16
C GLY A 221 -8.33 17.50 -8.05
N ALA A 222 -8.48 18.64 -8.73
CA ALA A 222 -7.30 19.31 -9.27
C ALA A 222 -6.43 19.80 -8.10
N PRO A 223 -5.12 19.51 -8.08
CA PRO A 223 -4.25 19.96 -6.99
C PRO A 223 -4.20 21.48 -6.97
N ASP A 224 -4.41 22.10 -5.81
CA ASP A 224 -4.22 23.54 -5.62
C ASP A 224 -2.72 23.93 -5.68
N ALA A 225 -2.41 25.23 -5.59
CA ALA A 225 -1.04 25.72 -5.69
C ALA A 225 -0.13 25.14 -4.58
N ARG A 226 -0.65 25.01 -3.35
CA ARG A 226 0.07 24.48 -2.19
C ARG A 226 0.36 22.99 -2.35
N THR A 227 -0.62 22.21 -2.80
CA THR A 227 -0.50 20.78 -3.08
C THR A 227 0.50 20.53 -4.19
N ARG A 228 0.51 21.34 -5.25
CA ARG A 228 1.55 21.30 -6.30
C ARG A 228 2.94 21.63 -5.76
N GLN A 229 3.06 22.61 -4.85
CA GLN A 229 4.33 22.93 -4.21
C GLN A 229 4.85 21.76 -3.36
N LEU A 230 3.97 21.09 -2.61
CA LEU A 230 4.31 19.89 -1.84
C LEU A 230 4.78 18.75 -2.75
N SER A 231 4.09 18.51 -3.87
CA SER A 231 4.50 17.52 -4.87
C SER A 231 5.92 17.81 -5.41
N ARG A 232 6.22 19.08 -5.74
CA ARG A 232 7.57 19.49 -6.18
C ARG A 232 8.62 19.25 -5.10
N ARG A 233 8.34 19.57 -3.83
CA ARG A 233 9.26 19.33 -2.72
C ARG A 233 9.55 17.83 -2.55
N TYR A 234 8.52 16.98 -2.56
CA TYR A 234 8.71 15.53 -2.52
C TYR A 234 9.48 15.00 -3.73
N THR A 235 9.28 15.57 -4.92
CA THR A 235 10.04 15.23 -6.13
C THR A 235 11.51 15.56 -5.96
N VAL A 236 11.85 16.75 -5.47
CA VAL A 236 13.24 17.14 -5.20
C VAL A 236 13.87 16.22 -4.16
N CYS A 237 13.17 15.94 -3.05
CA CYS A 237 13.66 14.99 -2.04
C CYS A 237 13.88 13.59 -2.61
N ALA A 238 13.00 13.10 -3.50
CA ALA A 238 13.16 11.81 -4.17
C ALA A 238 14.40 11.79 -5.08
N LEU A 239 14.64 12.85 -5.85
CA LEU A 239 15.81 12.97 -6.72
C LEU A 239 17.11 13.07 -5.93
N VAL A 240 17.12 13.82 -4.83
CA VAL A 240 18.28 13.90 -3.92
C VAL A 240 18.56 12.54 -3.28
N ALA A 241 17.53 11.85 -2.77
CA ALA A 241 17.69 10.51 -2.20
C ALA A 241 18.20 9.50 -3.25
N LEU A 242 17.73 9.59 -4.50
CA LEU A 242 18.21 8.76 -5.61
C LEU A 242 19.68 9.05 -5.93
N LEU A 243 20.07 10.32 -6.00
CA LEU A 243 21.47 10.70 -6.20
C LEU A 243 22.36 10.16 -5.07
N CYS A 244 21.94 10.32 -3.81
CA CYS A 244 22.65 9.75 -2.67
C CYS A 244 22.73 8.22 -2.75
N ALA A 245 21.68 7.55 -3.22
CA ALA A 245 21.69 6.09 -3.42
C ALA A 245 22.76 5.68 -4.43
N VAL A 246 22.84 6.36 -5.58
CA VAL A 246 23.84 6.11 -6.63
C VAL A 246 25.26 6.32 -6.09
N LEU A 247 25.50 7.41 -5.36
CA LEU A 247 26.80 7.70 -4.76
C LEU A 247 27.18 6.69 -3.67
N ALA A 248 26.19 6.13 -2.96
CA ALA A 248 26.41 5.15 -1.90
C ALA A 248 26.73 3.74 -2.42
N VAL A 249 26.48 3.42 -3.70
CA VAL A 249 26.70 2.07 -4.26
C VAL A 249 28.12 1.57 -4.02
N GLY A 250 29.12 2.44 -4.20
CA GLY A 250 30.53 2.10 -4.00
C GLY A 250 30.96 1.98 -2.53
N ALA A 251 30.19 2.54 -1.59
CA ALA A 251 30.52 2.54 -0.17
C ALA A 251 29.77 1.46 0.62
N SER A 252 28.47 1.33 0.38
CA SER A 252 27.63 0.32 1.03
C SER A 252 26.39 0.06 0.20
N VAL A 253 26.29 -1.15 -0.31
CA VAL A 253 25.14 -1.56 -1.12
C VAL A 253 23.85 -1.57 -0.30
N THR A 254 23.93 -1.92 0.99
CA THR A 254 22.81 -1.83 1.92
C THR A 254 22.30 -0.39 2.06
N LEU A 255 23.20 0.57 2.25
CA LEU A 255 22.82 1.98 2.33
C LEU A 255 22.21 2.48 1.01
N ALA A 256 22.82 2.12 -0.12
CA ALA A 256 22.31 2.45 -1.45
C ALA A 256 20.88 1.91 -1.64
N PHE A 257 20.62 0.66 -1.24
CA PHE A 257 19.29 0.06 -1.29
C PHE A 257 18.27 0.80 -0.40
N LEU A 258 18.62 1.12 0.85
CA LEU A 258 17.73 1.86 1.75
C LEU A 258 17.40 3.25 1.21
N LEU A 259 18.38 3.96 0.63
CA LEU A 259 18.18 5.25 -0.02
C LEU A 259 17.34 5.15 -1.29
N LEU A 260 17.53 4.10 -2.09
CA LEU A 260 16.70 3.82 -3.27
C LEU A 260 15.25 3.55 -2.87
N TRP A 261 15.03 2.77 -1.81
CA TRP A 261 13.69 2.51 -1.27
C TRP A 261 13.04 3.80 -0.77
N ALA A 262 13.79 4.64 -0.07
CA ALA A 262 13.32 5.96 0.36
C ALA A 262 12.99 6.88 -0.84
N ALA A 263 13.84 6.90 -1.87
CA ALA A 263 13.61 7.66 -3.10
C ALA A 263 12.34 7.21 -3.82
N LEU A 264 12.12 5.90 -3.93
CA LEU A 264 10.90 5.31 -4.51
C LEU A 264 9.66 5.69 -3.70
N ALA A 265 9.71 5.57 -2.37
CA ALA A 265 8.61 5.95 -1.50
C ALA A 265 8.26 7.44 -1.67
N LEU A 266 9.27 8.32 -1.70
CA LEU A 266 9.10 9.77 -1.90
C LEU A 266 8.57 10.10 -3.30
N ALA A 267 8.98 9.40 -4.34
CA ALA A 267 8.46 9.57 -5.70
C ALA A 267 6.97 9.17 -5.78
N CYS A 268 6.58 8.07 -5.13
CA CYS A 268 5.18 7.67 -5.00
C CYS A 268 4.37 8.74 -4.25
N VAL A 269 4.90 9.28 -3.14
CA VAL A 269 4.24 10.38 -2.41
C VAL A 269 4.15 11.65 -3.26
N ALA A 270 5.21 12.01 -3.99
CA ALA A 270 5.19 13.14 -4.91
C ALA A 270 4.06 13.01 -5.94
N ARG A 271 3.86 11.80 -6.49
CA ARG A 271 2.73 11.48 -7.39
C ARG A 271 1.38 11.58 -6.69
N ILE A 272 1.24 11.10 -5.46
CA ILE A 272 -0.01 11.23 -4.68
C ILE A 272 -0.44 12.69 -4.57
N TYR A 273 0.50 13.58 -4.24
CA TYR A 273 0.25 15.02 -4.18
C TYR A 273 0.04 15.64 -5.57
N ALA A 274 0.77 15.18 -6.60
CA ALA A 274 0.57 15.67 -7.97
C ALA A 274 -0.85 15.39 -8.49
N LEU A 275 -1.45 14.28 -8.06
CA LEU A 275 -2.81 13.87 -8.43
C LEU A 275 -3.88 14.36 -7.44
N ALA A 276 -3.49 15.00 -6.33
CA ALA A 276 -4.34 15.30 -5.18
C ALA A 276 -5.28 14.12 -4.81
N ALA A 277 -4.72 12.91 -4.79
CA ALA A 277 -5.50 11.67 -4.73
C ALA A 277 -5.11 10.82 -3.52
N PRO A 278 -5.64 11.10 -2.31
CA PRO A 278 -5.30 10.39 -1.08
C PRO A 278 -5.61 8.88 -1.12
N ALA A 279 -6.49 8.44 -2.03
CA ALA A 279 -6.76 7.02 -2.29
C ALA A 279 -5.49 6.21 -2.62
N TRP A 280 -4.44 6.83 -3.15
CA TRP A 280 -3.18 6.17 -3.50
C TRP A 280 -2.27 5.88 -2.31
N PHE A 281 -2.62 6.33 -1.10
CA PHE A 281 -2.10 5.70 0.13
C PHE A 281 -2.75 4.34 0.40
N GLN A 282 -3.80 3.98 -0.35
CA GLN A 282 -4.51 2.70 -0.30
C GLN A 282 -4.99 2.34 1.11
N LYS A 283 -5.37 3.36 1.86
CA LYS A 283 -6.00 3.23 3.17
C LYS A 283 -7.50 3.27 3.00
N VAL A 284 -8.18 2.23 3.48
CA VAL A 284 -9.63 2.09 3.38
C VAL A 284 -10.32 2.63 4.64
N ARG A 285 -11.66 2.66 4.63
CA ARG A 285 -12.49 3.27 5.69
C ARG A 285 -12.27 2.64 7.07
N ASP A 286 -11.90 1.38 7.17
CA ASP A 286 -11.61 0.74 8.47
C ASP A 286 -10.19 1.08 9.01
N GLY A 287 -9.44 1.92 8.29
CA GLY A 287 -8.09 2.35 8.60
C GLY A 287 -6.98 1.36 8.21
N SER A 288 -7.34 0.19 7.72
CA SER A 288 -6.37 -0.76 7.17
C SER A 288 -5.76 -0.21 5.87
N MET A 289 -4.50 -0.56 5.62
CA MET A 289 -3.74 -0.11 4.47
C MET A 289 -3.28 -1.33 3.67
N ALA A 290 -3.42 -1.26 2.35
CA ALA A 290 -3.03 -2.33 1.46
C ALA A 290 -1.54 -2.71 1.66
N PRO A 291 -1.19 -4.01 1.65
CA PRO A 291 0.20 -4.45 1.86
C PRO A 291 1.19 -3.82 0.89
N GLY A 292 0.82 -3.67 -0.40
CA GLY A 292 1.67 -3.00 -1.40
C GLY A 292 2.03 -1.57 -1.01
N ALA A 293 1.05 -0.77 -0.57
CA ALA A 293 1.31 0.58 -0.08
C ALA A 293 2.16 0.58 1.19
N ARG A 294 1.90 -0.34 2.14
CA ARG A 294 2.68 -0.44 3.38
C ARG A 294 4.16 -0.73 3.13
N TRP A 295 4.48 -1.62 2.19
CA TRP A 295 5.86 -1.97 1.88
C TRP A 295 6.54 -0.93 0.99
N VAL A 296 5.91 -0.49 -0.10
CA VAL A 296 6.52 0.51 -0.99
C VAL A 296 6.75 1.84 -0.27
N LEU A 297 5.80 2.27 0.56
CA LEU A 297 5.87 3.54 1.26
C LEU A 297 6.52 3.44 2.64
N ALA A 298 6.99 2.27 3.08
CA ALA A 298 7.42 2.04 4.47
C ALA A 298 8.41 3.11 5.02
N PRO A 299 9.45 3.53 4.28
CA PRO A 299 10.37 4.57 4.75
C PRO A 299 9.65 5.90 5.03
N TYR A 300 8.72 6.28 4.16
CA TYR A 300 7.90 7.48 4.34
C TYR A 300 6.90 7.32 5.48
N LEU A 301 6.21 6.18 5.60
CA LEU A 301 5.23 5.93 6.67
C LEU A 301 5.92 5.96 8.05
N LEU A 302 7.11 5.38 8.16
CA LEU A 302 7.94 5.45 9.36
C LEU A 302 8.31 6.91 9.67
N GLY A 303 8.79 7.64 8.66
CA GLY A 303 9.10 9.07 8.79
C GLY A 303 7.90 9.90 9.26
N ALA A 304 6.73 9.69 8.67
CA ALA A 304 5.49 10.38 9.04
C ALA A 304 5.07 10.07 10.50
N PHE A 305 5.17 8.80 10.90
CA PHE A 305 4.90 8.39 12.27
C PHE A 305 5.88 9.05 13.26
N LEU A 306 7.18 8.95 13.02
CA LEU A 306 8.21 9.56 13.87
C LEU A 306 8.07 11.09 13.94
N ASN A 307 7.83 11.75 12.81
CA ASN A 307 7.55 13.19 12.74
C ASN A 307 6.37 13.55 13.63
N SER A 308 5.28 12.77 13.57
CA SER A 308 4.12 13.02 14.42
C SER A 308 4.44 12.90 15.91
N ARG A 309 5.26 11.92 16.32
CA ARG A 309 5.67 11.74 17.73
C ARG A 309 6.58 12.88 18.19
N TRP A 310 7.53 13.28 17.35
CA TRP A 310 8.50 14.33 17.65
C TRP A 310 7.83 15.68 17.91
N TRP A 311 6.95 16.11 17.02
CA TRP A 311 6.27 17.41 17.14
C TRP A 311 5.30 17.50 18.32
N THR A 312 4.72 16.37 18.73
CA THR A 312 3.73 16.33 19.81
C THR A 312 4.31 15.84 21.13
N ARG A 313 5.63 15.65 21.24
CA ARG A 313 6.29 15.10 22.44
C ARG A 313 6.03 15.89 23.73
N ARG A 314 5.79 17.20 23.61
CA ARG A 314 5.51 18.09 24.76
C ARG A 314 4.03 18.21 25.11
N ALA A 315 3.13 17.84 24.20
CA ALA A 315 1.68 17.95 24.38
C ALA A 315 0.96 16.80 23.65
N PRO A 316 1.17 15.54 24.08
CA PRO A 316 0.61 14.37 23.39
C PRO A 316 -0.89 14.18 23.65
N GLN A 317 -1.40 14.78 24.74
CA GLN A 317 -2.76 14.53 25.21
C GLN A 317 -3.82 15.16 24.29
N PRO A 318 -4.92 14.44 24.02
CA PRO A 318 -6.03 14.99 23.27
C PRO A 318 -6.84 15.97 24.14
N SER A 319 -7.52 16.92 23.52
CA SER A 319 -8.40 17.88 24.21
C SER A 319 -9.85 17.44 24.07
N ALA A 320 -10.60 17.43 25.18
CA ALA A 320 -12.05 17.26 25.15
C ALA A 320 -12.70 18.53 24.60
N ILE A 321 -13.62 18.38 23.64
CA ILE A 321 -14.36 19.50 23.02
C ILE A 321 -15.86 19.44 23.28
N ALA A 322 -16.36 18.27 23.65
CA ALA A 322 -17.73 18.00 24.07
C ALA A 322 -17.74 16.68 24.85
N ASP A 323 -18.85 16.35 25.50
CA ASP A 323 -18.99 15.10 26.24
C ASP A 323 -18.72 13.89 25.34
N GLY A 324 -17.69 13.11 25.71
CA GLY A 324 -17.26 11.94 24.95
C GLY A 324 -16.55 12.24 23.62
N ILE A 325 -16.22 13.49 23.31
CA ILE A 325 -15.56 13.85 22.04
C ILE A 325 -14.20 14.51 22.31
N TRP A 326 -13.15 13.91 21.75
CA TRP A 326 -11.77 14.41 21.86
C TRP A 326 -11.18 14.74 20.49
N VAL A 327 -10.27 15.71 20.47
CA VAL A 327 -9.44 16.06 19.31
C VAL A 327 -7.97 15.88 19.65
N GLY A 328 -7.23 15.13 18.82
CA GLY A 328 -5.83 14.83 19.11
C GLY A 328 -5.00 14.39 17.91
N ARG A 329 -3.74 14.05 18.23
CA ARG A 329 -2.79 13.44 17.29
C ARG A 329 -3.21 12.01 16.92
N PHE A 330 -2.52 11.42 15.97
CA PHE A 330 -2.77 10.04 15.57
C PHE A 330 -2.46 9.09 16.74
N PRO A 331 -3.41 8.28 17.19
CA PRO A 331 -3.28 7.61 18.48
C PRO A 331 -2.49 6.31 18.40
N THR A 332 -1.92 5.91 19.52
CA THR A 332 -1.47 4.53 19.80
C THR A 332 -2.57 3.75 20.52
N ARG A 333 -2.45 2.42 20.57
CA ARG A 333 -3.38 1.56 21.32
C ARG A 333 -3.43 1.89 22.81
N ALA A 334 -2.29 2.27 23.40
CA ALA A 334 -2.21 2.65 24.81
C ALA A 334 -2.96 3.97 25.06
N GLU A 335 -2.79 4.97 24.18
CA GLU A 335 -3.48 6.27 24.30
C GLU A 335 -5.00 6.12 24.16
N LEU A 336 -5.49 5.31 23.21
CA LEU A 336 -6.93 5.06 23.07
C LEU A 336 -7.54 4.43 24.33
N ARG A 337 -6.81 3.48 24.94
CA ARG A 337 -7.24 2.85 26.20
C ARG A 337 -7.25 3.85 27.35
N ALA A 338 -6.22 4.71 27.44
CA ALA A 338 -6.10 5.69 28.51
C ALA A 338 -7.24 6.72 28.51
N ILE A 339 -7.70 7.15 27.33
CA ILE A 339 -8.86 8.06 27.21
C ILE A 339 -10.21 7.32 27.20
N GLY A 340 -10.20 6.00 27.12
CA GLY A 340 -11.42 5.19 27.03
C GLY A 340 -12.20 5.38 25.72
N ALA A 341 -11.55 5.76 24.62
CA ALA A 341 -12.24 5.94 23.34
C ALA A 341 -12.61 4.58 22.72
N ASP A 342 -13.88 4.44 22.33
CA ASP A 342 -14.43 3.27 21.63
C ASP A 342 -14.70 3.52 20.14
N ALA A 343 -14.43 4.75 19.67
CA ALA A 343 -14.48 5.11 18.26
C ALA A 343 -13.32 6.04 17.87
N VAL A 344 -12.78 5.85 16.66
CA VAL A 344 -11.75 6.74 16.08
C VAL A 344 -12.21 7.24 14.72
N LEU A 345 -12.34 8.56 14.60
CA LEU A 345 -12.48 9.25 13.33
C LEU A 345 -11.10 9.74 12.91
N ASP A 346 -10.57 9.14 11.85
CA ASP A 346 -9.18 9.30 11.42
C ASP A 346 -9.11 10.03 10.08
N LEU A 347 -8.41 11.16 10.06
CA LEU A 347 -8.28 12.00 8.87
C LEU A 347 -6.94 11.84 8.14
N THR A 348 -6.11 10.89 8.57
CA THR A 348 -4.82 10.63 7.95
C THR A 348 -4.96 9.71 6.76
N ALA A 349 -4.36 10.08 5.63
CA ALA A 349 -4.15 9.14 4.53
C ALA A 349 -2.90 8.28 4.78
N GLU A 350 -1.91 8.87 5.45
CA GLU A 350 -0.52 8.44 5.52
C GLU A 350 -0.16 7.58 6.74
N LEU A 351 -1.03 7.41 7.73
CA LEU A 351 -0.73 6.61 8.93
C LEU A 351 -1.62 5.36 9.00
N PRO A 352 -1.08 4.13 8.91
CA PRO A 352 -1.88 2.91 9.04
C PRO A 352 -2.52 2.81 10.43
N ARG A 353 -3.75 2.27 10.51
CA ARG A 353 -4.48 2.07 11.78
C ARG A 353 -3.60 1.42 12.85
N ALA A 354 -3.46 2.08 13.99
CA ALA A 354 -2.59 1.65 15.07
C ALA A 354 -3.22 0.67 16.07
N ALA A 355 -4.56 0.56 16.09
CA ALA A 355 -5.26 -0.24 17.10
C ALA A 355 -6.42 -1.02 16.50
N THR A 356 -6.49 -2.30 16.82
CA THR A 356 -7.60 -3.19 16.50
C THR A 356 -8.26 -3.70 17.78
N GLY A 357 -9.58 -3.86 17.74
CA GLY A 357 -10.38 -4.39 18.84
C GLY A 357 -11.83 -4.58 18.40
N PRO A 358 -12.52 -5.62 18.87
CA PRO A 358 -13.88 -5.95 18.43
C PRO A 358 -14.90 -4.83 18.74
N ALA A 359 -14.71 -4.11 19.84
CA ALA A 359 -15.56 -2.98 20.22
C ALA A 359 -15.13 -1.62 19.63
N LEU A 360 -13.94 -1.54 19.00
CA LEU A 360 -13.39 -0.27 18.52
C LEU A 360 -13.90 0.03 17.11
N ALA A 361 -14.86 0.96 17.01
CA ALA A 361 -15.27 1.50 15.72
C ALA A 361 -14.17 2.38 15.13
N TYR A 362 -14.05 2.33 13.81
CA TYR A 362 -13.03 3.06 13.08
C TYR A 362 -13.60 3.56 11.77
N CYS A 363 -13.38 4.84 11.49
CA CYS A 363 -13.75 5.46 10.23
C CYS A 363 -12.61 6.36 9.79
N CYS A 364 -12.01 6.02 8.66
CA CYS A 364 -11.00 6.81 8.00
C CYS A 364 -11.64 7.64 6.89
N VAL A 365 -11.46 8.96 6.95
CA VAL A 365 -11.72 9.88 5.84
C VAL A 365 -10.36 10.46 5.41
N PRO A 366 -9.70 9.85 4.42
CA PRO A 366 -8.28 10.10 4.17
C PRO A 366 -8.07 11.49 3.55
N VAL A 367 -7.41 12.39 4.29
CA VAL A 367 -7.02 13.73 3.82
C VAL A 367 -5.50 13.82 3.75
N LEU A 368 -4.96 14.37 2.66
CA LEU A 368 -3.52 14.60 2.52
C LEU A 368 -3.01 15.53 3.62
N ASP A 369 -1.77 15.31 4.08
CA ASP A 369 -1.20 16.18 5.10
C ASP A 369 -0.93 17.58 4.53
N LEU A 370 -1.04 18.60 5.39
CA LEU A 370 -0.89 20.01 5.02
C LEU A 370 -1.87 20.53 3.95
N THR A 371 -2.92 19.79 3.62
CA THR A 371 -4.02 20.24 2.76
C THR A 371 -5.31 20.42 3.56
N VAL A 372 -6.28 21.13 2.97
CA VAL A 372 -7.61 21.30 3.53
C VAL A 372 -8.52 20.15 3.05
N PRO A 373 -9.35 19.55 3.92
CA PRO A 373 -10.38 18.58 3.51
C PRO A 373 -11.29 19.13 2.40
N THR A 374 -11.66 18.30 1.43
CA THR A 374 -12.67 18.67 0.44
C THR A 374 -14.04 18.84 1.11
N PRO A 375 -14.96 19.59 0.49
CA PRO A 375 -16.39 19.60 0.82
C PRO A 375 -16.95 18.24 1.27
N GLU A 376 -16.79 17.22 0.42
CA GLU A 376 -17.34 15.89 0.63
C GLU A 376 -16.65 15.17 1.80
N GLN A 377 -15.34 15.33 1.94
CA GLN A 377 -14.60 14.76 3.07
C GLN A 377 -15.04 15.39 4.40
N LEU A 378 -15.23 16.71 4.42
CA LEU A 378 -15.67 17.42 5.61
C LEU A 378 -17.09 17.03 5.99
N ASP A 379 -18.01 16.98 5.03
CA ASP A 379 -19.40 16.55 5.26
C ASP A 379 -19.47 15.08 5.72
N GLN A 380 -18.70 14.18 5.11
CA GLN A 380 -18.61 12.78 5.54
C GLN A 380 -18.06 12.63 6.97
N ALA A 381 -17.00 13.38 7.30
CA ALA A 381 -16.38 13.32 8.62
C ALA A 381 -17.31 13.87 9.71
N VAL A 382 -17.97 15.01 9.45
CA VAL A 382 -18.93 15.63 10.38
C VAL A 382 -20.16 14.74 10.56
N ALA A 383 -20.72 14.18 9.50
CA ALA A 383 -21.86 13.26 9.57
C ALA A 383 -21.53 12.01 10.39
N GLN A 384 -20.34 11.42 10.17
CA GLN A 384 -19.91 10.25 10.95
C GLN A 384 -19.70 10.57 12.43
N LEU A 385 -19.08 11.71 12.73
CA LEU A 385 -18.87 12.17 14.10
C LEU A 385 -20.20 12.37 14.82
N ASP A 386 -21.15 13.03 14.16
CA ASP A 386 -22.47 13.29 14.70
C ASP A 386 -23.26 12.00 14.95
N ALA A 387 -23.25 11.07 14.00
CA ALA A 387 -23.89 9.76 14.16
C ALA A 387 -23.33 8.99 15.36
N TRP A 388 -22.01 9.01 15.56
CA TRP A 388 -21.39 8.35 16.72
C TRP A 388 -21.66 9.06 18.04
N HIS A 389 -21.67 10.39 18.05
CA HIS A 389 -22.04 11.15 19.24
C HIS A 389 -23.48 10.84 19.67
N ARG A 390 -24.44 10.78 18.72
CA ARG A 390 -25.83 10.39 18.98
C ARG A 390 -25.98 8.96 19.51
N GLN A 391 -25.06 8.06 19.13
CA GLN A 391 -24.98 6.70 19.67
C GLN A 391 -24.33 6.62 21.06
N GLY A 392 -23.92 7.75 21.66
CA GLY A 392 -23.24 7.79 22.95
C GLY A 392 -21.80 7.25 22.91
N ARG A 393 -21.18 7.16 21.72
CA ARG A 393 -19.80 6.68 21.58
C ARG A 393 -18.80 7.71 22.09
N ARG A 394 -17.67 7.20 22.56
CA ARG A 394 -16.50 7.97 22.99
C ARG A 394 -15.52 8.09 21.84
N VAL A 395 -15.54 9.23 21.15
CA VAL A 395 -14.89 9.42 19.85
C VAL A 395 -13.62 10.24 19.97
N LEU A 396 -12.51 9.71 19.46
CA LEU A 396 -11.31 10.49 19.16
C LEU A 396 -11.32 10.92 17.67
N VAL A 397 -11.39 12.22 17.43
CA VAL A 397 -11.15 12.83 16.12
C VAL A 397 -9.66 13.12 15.97
N SER A 398 -8.99 12.42 15.06
CA SER A 398 -7.54 12.43 14.93
C SER A 398 -7.05 12.80 13.53
N CYS A 399 -5.93 13.51 13.49
CA CYS A 399 -5.06 13.62 12.32
C CYS A 399 -3.60 13.42 12.77
N ALA A 400 -2.59 13.61 11.92
CA ALA A 400 -1.20 13.31 12.30
C ALA A 400 -0.78 14.01 13.61
N LEU A 401 -0.98 15.33 13.70
CA LEU A 401 -0.60 16.16 14.85
C LEU A 401 -1.76 16.62 15.73
N GLY A 402 -3.00 16.59 15.22
CA GLY A 402 -4.16 17.07 15.96
C GLY A 402 -4.35 18.60 15.97
N TYR A 403 -3.80 19.30 14.97
CA TYR A 403 -3.83 20.78 14.90
C TYR A 403 -4.52 21.36 13.67
N SER A 404 -4.68 20.59 12.58
CA SER A 404 -5.19 21.12 11.30
C SER A 404 -6.48 20.41 10.86
N ARG A 405 -6.35 19.23 10.24
CA ARG A 405 -7.47 18.46 9.66
C ARG A 405 -8.54 18.11 10.71
N SER A 406 -8.13 17.53 11.84
CA SER A 406 -9.06 17.13 12.92
C SER A 406 -9.69 18.31 13.64
N ALA A 407 -8.94 19.41 13.78
CA ALA A 407 -9.45 20.65 14.32
C ALA A 407 -10.55 21.26 13.44
N LEU A 408 -10.38 21.23 12.10
CA LEU A 408 -11.40 21.74 11.18
C LEU A 408 -12.71 20.95 11.26
N VAL A 409 -12.63 19.61 11.29
CA VAL A 409 -13.83 18.74 11.43
C VAL A 409 -14.53 19.01 12.77
N ALA A 410 -13.76 19.12 13.85
CA ALA A 410 -14.29 19.45 15.18
C ALA A 410 -14.98 20.83 15.20
N ALA A 411 -14.38 21.85 14.59
CA ALA A 411 -14.98 23.19 14.49
C ALA A 411 -16.29 23.16 13.69
N ALA A 412 -16.32 22.47 12.55
CA ALA A 412 -17.53 22.32 11.73
C ALA A 412 -18.67 21.61 12.48
N TRP A 413 -18.33 20.54 13.22
CA TRP A 413 -19.32 19.81 14.01
C TRP A 413 -19.84 20.63 15.20
N LEU A 414 -18.97 21.31 15.94
CA LEU A 414 -19.36 22.21 17.04
C LEU A 414 -20.26 23.34 16.54
N ALA A 415 -19.90 23.96 15.41
CA ALA A 415 -20.67 25.04 14.82
C ALA A 415 -22.09 24.60 14.45
N ARG A 416 -22.24 23.45 13.80
CA ARG A 416 -23.56 22.89 13.48
C ARG A 416 -24.38 22.59 14.73
N ARG A 417 -23.77 22.07 15.80
CA ARG A 417 -24.47 21.81 17.08
C ARG A 417 -24.88 23.08 17.82
N GLN A 418 -24.07 24.12 17.76
CA GLN A 418 -24.32 25.38 18.46
C GLN A 418 -25.10 26.40 17.61
N GLY A 419 -25.47 26.05 16.37
CA GLY A 419 -26.15 26.96 15.44
C GLY A 419 -25.27 28.12 14.96
N LEU A 420 -23.94 28.00 15.06
CA LEU A 420 -23.01 29.02 14.60
C LEU A 420 -22.93 29.02 13.07
N ARG A 421 -23.11 30.20 12.48
CA ARG A 421 -23.05 30.40 11.02
C ARG A 421 -21.76 31.07 10.53
N ASP A 422 -20.95 31.56 11.47
CA ASP A 422 -19.68 32.22 11.18
C ASP A 422 -18.49 31.32 11.51
N ALA A 423 -17.57 31.18 10.56
CA ALA A 423 -16.35 30.39 10.72
C ALA A 423 -15.45 30.95 11.83
N GLY A 424 -15.40 32.27 12.03
CA GLY A 424 -14.62 32.90 13.10
C GLY A 424 -15.11 32.48 14.48
N ALA A 425 -16.42 32.54 14.71
CA ALA A 425 -17.08 32.11 15.94
C ALA A 425 -16.86 30.61 16.21
N ALA A 426 -16.98 29.78 15.18
CA ALA A 426 -16.72 28.34 15.28
C ALA A 426 -15.26 28.02 15.69
N LEU A 427 -14.30 28.74 15.11
CA LEU A 427 -12.89 28.61 15.47
C LEU A 427 -12.61 29.14 16.87
N ALA A 428 -13.27 30.22 17.30
CA ALA A 428 -13.15 30.76 18.64
C ALA A 428 -13.67 29.75 19.69
N ALA A 429 -14.82 29.12 19.44
CA ALA A 429 -15.37 28.07 20.29
C ALA A 429 -14.40 26.88 20.44
N LEU A 430 -13.79 26.42 19.35
CA LEU A 430 -12.79 25.35 19.42
C LEU A 430 -11.54 25.77 20.24
N ARG A 431 -11.09 27.02 20.09
CA ARG A 431 -9.90 27.54 20.78
C ARG A 431 -10.07 27.61 22.30
N GLN A 432 -11.29 27.74 22.81
CA GLN A 432 -11.56 27.65 24.25
C GLN A 432 -11.11 26.31 24.83
N HIS A 433 -11.21 25.24 24.04
CA HIS A 433 -10.79 23.89 24.43
C HIS A 433 -9.37 23.54 23.96
N ARG A 434 -8.87 24.16 22.89
CA ARG A 434 -7.56 23.85 22.30
C ARG A 434 -6.85 25.10 21.73
N PRO A 435 -6.21 25.93 22.58
CA PRO A 435 -5.59 27.21 22.18
C PRO A 435 -4.50 27.09 21.12
N ALA A 436 -3.81 25.94 21.08
CA ALA A 436 -2.72 25.68 20.13
C ALA A 436 -3.18 25.52 18.67
N VAL A 437 -4.48 25.49 18.40
CA VAL A 437 -5.03 25.37 17.04
C VAL A 437 -4.96 26.71 16.33
N VAL A 438 -4.04 26.81 15.36
CA VAL A 438 -3.93 27.93 14.44
C VAL A 438 -4.29 27.45 13.04
N LEU A 439 -5.54 27.67 12.65
CA LEU A 439 -6.04 27.41 11.31
C LEU A 439 -5.92 28.68 10.46
N GLY A 440 -5.26 28.55 9.31
CA GLY A 440 -5.06 29.66 8.36
C GLY A 440 -6.32 29.99 7.56
N ARG A 441 -6.24 31.05 6.74
CA ARG A 441 -7.35 31.57 5.93
C ARG A 441 -8.06 30.50 5.09
N GLU A 442 -7.31 29.64 4.41
CA GLU A 442 -7.85 28.55 3.57
C GLU A 442 -8.78 27.59 4.36
N HIS A 443 -8.45 27.34 5.64
CA HIS A 443 -9.26 26.47 6.50
C HIS A 443 -10.53 27.21 6.96
N ALA A 444 -10.44 28.50 7.26
CA ALA A 444 -11.61 29.31 7.60
C ALA A 444 -12.58 29.44 6.43
N GLU A 445 -12.08 29.64 5.21
CA GLU A 445 -12.90 29.66 3.99
C GLU A 445 -13.56 28.30 3.69
N ALA A 446 -12.85 27.20 3.93
CA ALA A 446 -13.45 25.87 3.83
C ALA A 446 -14.51 25.61 4.90
N LEU A 447 -14.28 26.08 6.12
CA LEU A 447 -15.26 26.03 7.20
C LEU A 447 -16.51 26.84 6.84
N GLN A 448 -16.36 28.08 6.37
CA GLN A 448 -17.49 28.92 5.98
C GLN A 448 -18.33 28.25 4.90
N ARG A 449 -17.69 27.76 3.82
CA ARG A 449 -18.39 27.00 2.77
C ARG A 449 -19.12 25.77 3.28
N CYS A 450 -18.65 25.15 4.36
CA CYS A 450 -19.31 24.01 5.00
C CYS A 450 -20.54 24.43 5.84
N LEU A 451 -20.49 25.62 6.44
CA LEU A 451 -21.60 26.20 7.22
C LEU A 451 -22.69 26.77 6.31
N ASP A 452 -22.31 27.31 5.15
CA ASP A 452 -23.24 27.85 4.16
C ASP A 452 -24.08 26.76 3.48
N ARG A 453 -23.59 25.51 3.47
CA ARG A 453 -24.35 24.37 2.93
C ARG A 453 -25.33 23.84 3.97
N PRO A 454 -26.56 23.49 3.57
CA PRO A 454 -27.47 22.75 4.43
C PRO A 454 -26.83 21.41 4.83
N ALA A 455 -27.10 20.96 6.04
CA ALA A 455 -26.67 19.63 6.47
C ALA A 455 -27.19 18.59 5.48
N MET A 456 -26.32 17.67 5.05
CA MET A 456 -26.72 16.57 4.17
C MET A 456 -27.93 15.84 4.80
N PRO A 457 -29.02 15.60 4.04
CA PRO A 457 -30.12 14.79 4.54
C PRO A 457 -29.59 13.40 4.91
N GLU A 458 -30.17 12.79 5.94
CA GLU A 458 -29.78 11.46 6.36
C GLU A 458 -29.89 10.48 5.18
N PRO A 459 -28.96 9.53 5.02
CA PRO A 459 -29.22 8.40 4.15
C PRO A 459 -30.45 7.69 4.71
N ASP A 460 -31.51 7.68 3.91
CA ASP A 460 -32.77 6.98 4.19
C ASP A 460 -32.45 5.51 4.50
N ASP A 461 -32.46 5.17 5.79
CA ASP A 461 -32.47 3.77 6.25
C ASP A 461 -33.88 3.27 5.92
N GLY A 462 -34.03 2.81 4.67
CA GLY A 462 -35.25 2.20 4.16
C GLY A 462 -35.73 1.13 5.14
N ARG A 463 -36.77 1.49 5.89
CA ARG A 463 -37.56 0.57 6.72
C ARG A 463 -38.47 -0.28 5.85
#